data_AF-A0A0R3LWZ0-F1
#
_entry.id   AF-A0A0R3LWZ0-F1
#
_cell.length_a   1.000
_cell.length_b   1.000
_cell.length_c   1.000
_cell.angle_alpha   90.00
_cell.angle_beta   90.00
_cell.angle_gamma   90.00
#
_symmetry.space_group_name_H-M   'P 1'
#
loop_
_entity.id
_entity.type
_entity.pdbx_description
1 polymer ?
#
loop_
_entity_poly.entity_id
_entity_poly.type
_entity_poly.pdbx_seq_one_letter_code
_entity_poly.pdbx_strand_id
1 'polypeptide(L)'
;MSNLGLLQNAFATNNLRTICRAIDDEISRQSSIAEFSQLAKVNRTTLFRAFRRRQGTGLETMIRVLEVLGFRLAVTAKGQVDRTAKADASTSERNILEKTSPGEGMARKLTAALNSSEARPVIGVFAEILRTQDNIASLSKKTIRCRETFYRAFVYPRVPRFSTALTLLDALGLSFSIRRVPRYKLSTRSPRSPLATAIGAQTGDKNRPLAIGR
;
A
#
# COMPACT_ATOMS: atom_id res chain seq x y z
N MET A 1 3.36 13.59 15.62
CA MET A 1 3.18 14.19 14.28
C MET A 1 3.95 13.35 13.27
N SER A 2 3.29 12.87 12.21
CA SER A 2 3.96 12.03 11.20
C SER A 2 4.96 12.85 10.38
N ASN A 3 6.18 12.37 10.27
CA ASN A 3 7.25 13.08 9.58
C ASN A 3 7.20 12.77 8.08
N LEU A 4 6.19 13.32 7.40
CA LEU A 4 5.92 13.11 5.98
C LEU A 4 7.18 13.33 5.11
N GLY A 5 8.01 14.32 5.45
CA GLY A 5 9.25 14.61 4.74
C GLY A 5 10.26 13.47 4.80
N LEU A 6 10.46 12.84 5.97
CA LEU A 6 11.34 11.67 6.09
C LEU A 6 10.84 10.49 5.26
N LEU A 7 9.53 10.26 5.26
CA LEU A 7 8.95 9.16 4.51
C LEU A 7 9.02 9.43 3.00
N GLN A 8 8.73 10.65 2.55
CA GLN A 8 8.88 11.05 1.14
C GLN A 8 10.33 10.90 0.67
N ASN A 9 11.30 11.34 1.48
CA ASN A 9 12.73 11.17 1.18
C ASN A 9 13.10 9.68 1.07
N ALA A 10 12.57 8.84 1.97
CA ALA A 10 12.80 7.40 1.90
C ALA A 10 12.27 6.79 0.59
N PHE A 11 11.06 7.18 0.16
CA PHE A 11 10.50 6.75 -1.13
C PHE A 11 11.29 7.28 -2.34
N ALA A 12 11.80 8.51 -2.27
CA ALA A 12 12.65 9.09 -3.31
C ALA A 12 13.95 8.31 -3.53
N THR A 13 14.49 7.65 -2.49
CA THR A 13 15.69 6.80 -2.64
C THR A 13 15.45 5.55 -3.49
N ASN A 14 14.19 5.17 -3.73
CA ASN A 14 13.82 3.89 -4.35
C ASN A 14 14.46 2.65 -3.69
N ASN A 15 14.93 2.78 -2.43
CA ASN A 15 15.63 1.74 -1.70
C ASN A 15 14.69 1.06 -0.71
N LEU A 16 14.46 -0.25 -0.93
CA LEU A 16 13.56 -1.05 -0.09
C LEU A 16 13.89 -0.96 1.40
N ARG A 17 15.18 -1.03 1.78
CA ARG A 17 15.59 -1.03 3.20
C ARG A 17 15.30 0.33 3.83
N THR A 18 15.62 1.41 3.13
CA THR A 18 15.34 2.78 3.59
C THR A 18 13.83 3.00 3.76
N ILE A 19 13.02 2.57 2.78
CA ILE A 19 11.56 2.65 2.84
C ILE A 19 11.01 1.84 4.02
N CYS A 20 11.40 0.57 4.14
CA CYS A 20 10.90 -0.29 5.22
C CYS A 20 11.31 0.22 6.61
N ARG A 21 12.52 0.77 6.77
CA ARG A 21 12.97 1.37 8.02
C ARG A 21 12.16 2.62 8.38
N ALA A 22 11.96 3.54 7.44
CA ALA A 22 11.17 4.74 7.67
C ALA A 22 9.71 4.42 8.07
N ILE A 23 9.15 3.34 7.51
CA ILE A 23 7.82 2.84 7.89
C ILE A 23 7.83 2.19 9.28
N ASP A 24 8.82 1.34 9.59
CA ASP A 24 8.94 0.73 10.93
C ASP A 24 9.09 1.79 12.03
N ASP A 25 9.84 2.86 11.75
CA ASP A 25 9.99 4.00 12.65
C ASP A 25 8.65 4.73 12.87
N GLU A 26 7.85 4.92 11.82
CA GLU A 26 6.53 5.57 11.93
C GLU A 26 5.49 4.67 12.62
N ILE A 27 5.54 3.36 12.40
CA ILE A 27 4.74 2.37 13.14
C ILE A 27 5.11 2.40 14.63
N SER A 28 6.40 2.47 14.95
CA SER A 28 6.90 2.45 16.34
C SER A 28 6.52 3.70 17.13
N ARG A 29 6.18 4.81 16.45
CA ARG A 29 5.65 6.04 17.06
C ARG A 29 4.15 5.99 17.38
N GLN A 30 3.43 4.98 16.94
CA GLN A 30 2.00 4.86 17.24
C GLN A 30 1.79 4.49 18.70
N SER A 31 0.81 5.11 19.36
CA SER A 31 0.50 4.89 20.77
C SER A 31 0.05 3.46 21.07
N SER A 32 -0.63 2.81 20.13
CA SER A 32 -1.13 1.44 20.27
C SER A 32 -0.83 0.61 19.01
N ILE A 33 0.19 -0.24 19.09
CA ILE A 33 0.56 -1.16 18.00
C ILE A 33 -0.54 -2.22 17.79
N ALA A 34 -1.25 -2.60 18.86
CA ALA A 34 -2.36 -3.55 18.78
C ALA A 34 -3.50 -2.98 17.92
N GLU A 35 -3.96 -1.77 18.21
CA GLU A 35 -4.97 -1.08 17.41
C GLU A 35 -4.50 -0.85 15.98
N PHE A 36 -3.24 -0.43 15.80
CA PHE A 36 -2.65 -0.26 14.47
C PHE A 36 -2.73 -1.54 13.64
N SER A 37 -2.35 -2.68 14.23
CA SER A 37 -2.37 -3.98 13.57
C SER A 37 -3.79 -4.43 13.18
N GLN A 38 -4.78 -4.11 14.03
CA GLN A 38 -6.19 -4.38 13.79
C GLN A 38 -6.74 -3.52 12.64
N LEU A 39 -6.45 -2.22 12.65
CA LEU A 39 -6.83 -1.29 11.58
C LEU A 39 -6.21 -1.70 10.24
N ALA A 40 -4.94 -2.10 10.25
CA ALA A 40 -4.25 -2.56 9.05
C ALA A 40 -4.74 -3.94 8.58
N LYS A 41 -5.50 -4.66 9.42
CA LYS A 41 -5.87 -6.08 9.21
C LYS A 41 -4.65 -6.94 8.93
N VAL A 42 -3.59 -6.73 9.70
CA VAL A 42 -2.31 -7.45 9.60
C VAL A 42 -1.93 -7.88 11.01
N ASN A 43 -1.66 -9.17 11.19
CA ASN A 43 -1.21 -9.68 12.49
C ASN A 43 0.07 -8.95 12.95
N ARG A 44 0.16 -8.61 14.25
CA ARG A 44 1.31 -7.93 14.86
C ARG A 44 2.66 -8.58 14.54
N THR A 45 2.74 -9.91 14.56
CA THR A 45 3.95 -10.66 14.20
C THR A 45 4.30 -10.50 12.73
N THR A 46 3.30 -10.53 11.86
CA THR A 46 3.48 -10.29 10.42
C THR A 46 3.97 -8.88 10.17
N LEU A 47 3.42 -7.90 10.89
CA LEU A 47 3.78 -6.49 10.79
C LEU A 47 5.26 -6.25 11.13
N PHE A 48 5.73 -6.72 12.29
CA PHE A 48 7.15 -6.59 12.64
C PHE A 48 8.08 -7.35 11.69
N ARG A 49 7.72 -8.58 11.32
CA ARG A 49 8.54 -9.37 10.38
C ARG A 49 8.58 -8.74 9.00
N ALA A 50 7.49 -8.13 8.55
CA ALA A 50 7.34 -7.58 7.21
C ALA A 50 8.29 -6.39 6.94
N PHE A 51 8.47 -5.50 7.92
CA PHE A 51 9.29 -4.29 7.75
C PHE A 51 10.73 -4.43 8.26
N ARG A 52 11.00 -5.39 9.16
CA ARG A 52 12.36 -5.63 9.69
C ARG A 52 13.18 -6.65 8.90
N ARG A 53 12.56 -7.39 7.99
CA ARG A 53 13.26 -8.39 7.16
C ARG A 53 13.87 -7.75 5.93
N ARG A 54 15.06 -8.25 5.56
CA ARG A 54 15.80 -7.85 4.35
C ARG A 54 14.97 -7.92 3.06
N GLN A 55 14.04 -8.88 2.98
CA GLN A 55 13.23 -9.12 1.78
C GLN A 55 12.00 -8.20 1.66
N GLY A 56 11.67 -7.46 2.72
CA GLY A 56 10.51 -6.58 2.78
C GLY A 56 9.15 -7.29 2.78
N THR A 57 8.11 -6.48 2.64
CA THR A 57 6.70 -6.87 2.77
C THR A 57 6.03 -7.17 1.42
N GLY A 58 4.84 -7.80 1.48
CA GLY A 58 3.94 -7.89 0.33
C GLY A 58 3.38 -6.53 -0.06
N LEU A 59 3.08 -6.32 -1.35
CA LEU A 59 2.53 -5.04 -1.83
C LEU A 59 1.21 -4.69 -1.13
N GLU A 60 0.34 -5.68 -0.91
CA GLU A 60 -0.93 -5.48 -0.19
C GLU A 60 -0.72 -5.00 1.25
N THR A 61 0.16 -5.65 2.00
CA THR A 61 0.49 -5.24 3.37
C THR A 61 1.08 -3.83 3.39
N MET A 62 1.90 -3.46 2.39
CA MET A 62 2.42 -2.10 2.25
C MET A 62 1.29 -1.08 2.06
N ILE A 63 0.35 -1.34 1.15
CA ILE A 63 -0.80 -0.46 0.87
C ILE A 63 -1.63 -0.26 2.15
N ARG A 64 -2.00 -1.34 2.83
CA ARG A 64 -2.81 -1.28 4.06
C ARG A 64 -2.13 -0.52 5.20
N VAL A 65 -0.84 -0.75 5.40
CA VAL A 65 -0.07 -0.08 6.45
C VAL A 65 0.03 1.42 6.18
N LEU A 66 0.33 1.81 4.93
CA LEU A 66 0.36 3.21 4.55
C LEU A 66 -1.00 3.87 4.71
N GLU A 67 -2.09 3.18 4.37
CA GLU A 67 -3.44 3.68 4.54
C GLU A 67 -3.76 4.02 6.00
N VAL A 68 -3.44 3.13 6.95
CA VAL A 68 -3.61 3.39 8.40
C VAL A 68 -2.75 4.56 8.87
N LEU A 69 -1.54 4.70 8.32
CA LEU A 69 -0.67 5.85 8.58
C LEU A 69 -1.19 7.16 7.97
N GLY A 70 -2.24 7.12 7.15
CA GLY A 70 -2.81 8.28 6.46
C GLY A 70 -2.05 8.66 5.20
N PHE A 71 -1.45 7.69 4.52
CA PHE A 71 -0.73 7.85 3.28
C PHE A 71 -1.29 6.95 2.17
N ARG A 72 -1.09 7.35 0.92
CA ARG A 72 -1.34 6.52 -0.26
C ARG A 72 -0.10 6.46 -1.14
N LEU A 73 0.11 5.30 -1.75
CA LEU A 73 1.10 5.14 -2.81
C LEU A 73 0.60 5.80 -4.09
N ALA A 74 1.51 6.46 -4.78
CA ALA A 74 1.35 6.94 -6.14
C ALA A 74 2.58 6.54 -6.95
N VAL A 75 2.48 6.60 -8.28
CA VAL A 75 3.60 6.32 -9.19
C VAL A 75 3.92 7.58 -9.98
N THR A 76 5.21 7.89 -10.09
CA THR A 76 5.73 9.03 -10.85
C THR A 76 6.78 8.56 -11.84
N ALA A 77 6.94 9.28 -12.95
CA ALA A 77 8.04 9.04 -13.90
C ALA A 77 9.34 9.68 -13.37
N LYS A 78 10.45 8.95 -13.46
CA LYS A 78 11.79 9.46 -13.11
C LYS A 78 12.23 10.46 -14.18
N GLY A 79 12.55 11.69 -13.76
CA GLY A 79 12.95 12.80 -14.66
C GLY A 79 12.04 14.03 -14.65
N GLN A 80 10.94 14.03 -13.88
CA GLN A 80 10.06 15.19 -13.76
C GLN A 80 10.33 16.05 -12.49
N VAL A 81 11.10 15.54 -11.53
CA VAL A 81 11.38 16.24 -10.25
C VAL A 81 12.36 17.42 -10.44
N ASP A 82 13.15 17.42 -11.52
CA ASP A 82 14.12 18.49 -11.79
C ASP A 82 13.57 19.64 -12.65
N ARG A 83 12.32 19.57 -13.13
CA ARG A 83 11.78 20.59 -14.06
C ARG A 83 10.86 21.63 -13.43
N THR A 84 10.35 21.41 -12.24
CA THR A 84 9.43 22.35 -11.58
C THR A 84 10.12 23.42 -10.71
N ALA A 85 11.46 23.42 -10.62
CA ALA A 85 12.21 24.42 -9.86
C ALA A 85 12.92 25.49 -10.73
N LYS A 86 12.82 25.40 -12.07
CA LYS A 86 13.39 26.40 -12.99
C LYS A 86 12.51 26.58 -14.23
N ALA A 87 11.39 27.27 -14.08
CA ALA A 87 10.65 27.80 -15.21
C ALA A 87 9.84 29.04 -14.78
N ASP A 88 10.53 30.04 -14.23
CA ASP A 88 10.05 31.41 -14.32
C ASP A 88 10.66 32.06 -15.56
N ALA A 89 9.78 32.70 -16.33
CA ALA A 89 10.03 33.59 -17.47
C ALA A 89 10.56 32.96 -18.79
N SER A 90 9.64 32.45 -19.61
CA SER A 90 9.39 33.04 -20.95
C SER A 90 8.27 32.32 -21.70
N THR A 91 7.20 33.07 -21.96
CA THR A 91 6.26 33.01 -23.09
C THR A 91 6.53 31.96 -24.18
N SER A 92 5.60 31.02 -24.33
CA SER A 92 5.13 30.53 -25.64
C SER A 92 3.90 29.65 -25.47
N GLU A 93 2.72 30.26 -25.62
CA GLU A 93 1.54 29.58 -26.13
C GLU A 93 1.86 29.07 -27.54
N ARG A 94 1.95 27.74 -27.71
CA ARG A 94 1.67 26.96 -28.94
C ARG A 94 2.33 25.59 -28.81
N ASN A 95 1.56 24.59 -28.37
CA ASN A 95 1.47 23.25 -28.96
C ASN A 95 0.68 22.32 -28.01
N ILE A 96 -0.65 22.42 -28.13
CA ILE A 96 -1.59 21.42 -27.62
C ILE A 96 -1.47 20.19 -28.52
N LEU A 97 -0.46 19.37 -28.24
CA LEU A 97 -0.47 17.94 -28.48
C LEU A 97 0.57 17.33 -27.55
N GLU A 98 0.22 17.29 -26.26
CA GLU A 98 1.01 16.61 -25.24
C GLU A 98 1.25 15.18 -25.69
N LYS A 99 2.42 14.94 -26.27
CA LYS A 99 2.99 13.62 -26.49
C LYS A 99 3.31 13.06 -25.11
N THR A 100 2.28 12.67 -24.38
CA THR A 100 2.36 12.06 -23.07
C THR A 100 3.30 10.88 -23.22
N SER A 101 4.46 10.99 -22.57
CA SER A 101 5.48 9.96 -22.69
C SER A 101 4.85 8.61 -22.28
N PRO A 102 5.21 7.48 -22.91
CA PRO A 102 4.63 6.18 -22.59
C PRO A 102 4.66 5.87 -21.07
N GLY A 103 5.69 6.35 -20.37
CA GLY A 103 5.81 6.22 -18.92
C GLY A 103 4.77 7.02 -18.12
N GLU A 104 4.33 8.18 -18.59
CA GLU A 104 3.33 9.01 -17.92
C GLU A 104 1.93 8.39 -17.98
N GLY A 105 1.58 7.79 -19.11
CA GLY A 105 0.34 7.00 -19.24
C GLY A 105 0.30 5.83 -18.25
N MET A 106 1.42 5.10 -18.12
CA MET A 106 1.55 3.99 -17.17
C MET A 106 1.48 4.47 -15.72
N ALA A 107 2.18 5.56 -15.38
CA ALA A 107 2.17 6.13 -14.04
C ALA A 107 0.76 6.58 -13.61
N ARG A 108 -0.01 7.19 -14.52
CA ARG A 108 -1.40 7.58 -14.28
C ARG A 108 -2.31 6.37 -14.05
N LYS A 109 -2.24 5.34 -14.91
CA LYS A 109 -3.01 4.08 -14.73
C LYS A 109 -2.70 3.40 -13.39
N LEU A 110 -1.42 3.28 -13.04
CA LEU A 110 -0.99 2.69 -11.77
C LEU A 110 -1.43 3.50 -10.56
N THR A 111 -1.30 4.83 -10.63
CA THR A 111 -1.77 5.72 -9.54
C THR A 111 -3.27 5.63 -9.36
N ALA A 112 -4.05 5.56 -10.45
CA ALA A 112 -5.49 5.35 -10.39
C ALA A 112 -5.84 4.00 -9.72
N ALA A 113 -5.13 2.92 -10.06
CA ALA A 113 -5.33 1.63 -9.40
C ALA A 113 -4.95 1.67 -7.91
N LEU A 114 -3.86 2.33 -7.54
CA LEU A 114 -3.44 2.48 -6.14
C LEU A 114 -4.42 3.30 -5.30
N ASN A 115 -5.19 4.21 -5.93
CA ASN A 115 -6.25 4.97 -5.26
C ASN A 115 -7.45 4.11 -4.82
N SER A 116 -7.60 2.89 -5.36
CA SER A 116 -8.61 1.94 -4.89
C SER A 116 -8.29 1.34 -3.51
N SER A 117 -7.05 1.51 -3.00
CA SER A 117 -6.54 0.83 -1.80
C SER A 117 -6.57 -0.71 -1.86
N GLU A 118 -6.89 -1.30 -3.03
CA GLU A 118 -6.95 -2.75 -3.21
C GLU A 118 -5.78 -3.27 -4.04
N ALA A 119 -5.23 -4.43 -3.66
CA ALA A 119 -4.09 -5.02 -4.36
C ALA A 119 -4.48 -5.61 -5.73
N ARG A 120 -5.72 -6.11 -5.88
CA ARG A 120 -6.16 -6.79 -7.13
C ARG A 120 -6.16 -5.86 -8.35
N PRO A 121 -6.77 -4.66 -8.31
CA PRO A 121 -6.70 -3.72 -9.43
C PRO A 121 -5.26 -3.34 -9.79
N VAL A 122 -4.41 -3.13 -8.78
CA VAL A 122 -3.00 -2.79 -8.96
C VAL A 122 -2.23 -3.90 -9.68
N ILE A 123 -2.43 -5.16 -9.26
CA ILE A 123 -1.83 -6.33 -9.91
C ILE A 123 -2.31 -6.44 -11.37
N GLY A 124 -3.60 -6.20 -11.62
CA GLY A 124 -4.17 -6.19 -12.97
C GLY A 124 -3.47 -5.20 -13.90
N VAL A 125 -3.25 -3.96 -13.43
CA VAL A 125 -2.53 -2.94 -14.21
C VAL A 125 -1.06 -3.31 -14.42
N PHE A 126 -0.38 -3.88 -13.41
CA PHE A 126 0.98 -4.39 -13.61
C PHE A 126 1.03 -5.51 -14.68
N ALA A 127 0.06 -6.42 -14.66
CA ALA A 127 -0.03 -7.49 -15.65
C ALA A 127 -0.32 -6.97 -17.06
N GLU A 128 -1.19 -5.96 -17.19
CA GLU A 128 -1.44 -5.25 -18.45
C GLU A 128 -0.14 -4.62 -18.98
N ILE A 129 0.55 -3.82 -18.15
CA ILE A 129 1.81 -3.17 -18.51
C ILE A 129 2.84 -4.20 -18.98
N LEU A 130 3.01 -5.32 -18.26
CA LEU A 130 3.93 -6.38 -18.63
C LEU A 130 3.59 -7.04 -19.97
N ARG A 131 2.30 -7.15 -20.33
CA ARG A 131 1.86 -7.69 -21.63
C ARG A 131 2.11 -6.72 -22.77
N THR A 132 2.00 -5.41 -22.53
CA THR A 132 2.20 -4.36 -23.54
C THR A 132 3.67 -4.02 -23.81
N GLN A 133 4.61 -4.49 -22.97
CA GLN A 133 6.03 -4.27 -23.24
C GLN A 133 6.50 -5.16 -24.41
N ASP A 134 6.68 -4.59 -25.60
CA ASP A 134 7.18 -5.33 -26.77
C ASP A 134 8.64 -5.78 -26.61
N ASN A 135 9.43 -5.10 -25.77
CA ASN A 135 10.85 -5.38 -25.57
C ASN A 135 11.19 -5.82 -24.15
N ILE A 136 10.66 -6.97 -23.74
CA ILE A 136 10.90 -7.57 -22.41
C ILE A 136 12.37 -7.99 -22.21
N ALA A 137 13.10 -8.25 -23.31
CA ALA A 137 14.54 -8.49 -23.27
C ALA A 137 15.30 -7.25 -22.75
N SER A 138 14.90 -6.04 -23.17
CA SER A 138 15.46 -4.80 -22.62
C SER A 138 15.12 -4.59 -21.14
N LEU A 139 13.92 -4.99 -20.70
CA LEU A 139 13.50 -4.95 -19.30
C LEU A 139 14.31 -5.92 -18.42
N SER A 140 14.60 -7.10 -18.96
CA SER A 140 15.45 -8.10 -18.30
C SER A 140 16.91 -7.66 -18.24
N LYS A 141 17.41 -6.87 -19.21
CA LYS A 141 18.75 -6.27 -19.11
C LYS A 141 18.83 -5.17 -18.04
N LYS A 142 17.73 -4.44 -17.82
CA LYS A 142 17.65 -3.37 -16.81
C LYS A 142 17.41 -3.88 -15.39
N THR A 143 17.12 -5.17 -15.23
CA THR A 143 16.81 -5.78 -13.93
C THR A 143 17.67 -7.00 -13.68
N ILE A 144 17.94 -7.33 -12.42
CA ILE A 144 18.60 -8.61 -12.06
C ILE A 144 17.60 -9.79 -12.18
N ARG A 145 16.40 -9.57 -12.72
CA ARG A 145 15.29 -10.52 -12.67
C ARG A 145 14.86 -10.92 -14.08
N CYS A 146 14.77 -12.23 -14.31
CA CYS A 146 14.29 -12.75 -15.57
C CYS A 146 12.79 -12.48 -15.75
N ARG A 147 12.35 -12.34 -17.00
CA ARG A 147 10.94 -12.24 -17.43
C ARG A 147 9.99 -13.13 -16.64
N GLU A 148 10.32 -14.41 -16.51
CA GLU A 148 9.48 -15.40 -15.82
C GLU A 148 9.17 -15.00 -14.37
N THR A 149 10.11 -14.36 -13.67
CA THR A 149 9.90 -13.88 -12.30
C THR A 149 8.80 -12.81 -12.24
N PHE A 150 8.76 -11.90 -13.21
CA PHE A 150 7.71 -10.87 -13.25
C PHE A 150 6.35 -11.45 -13.62
N TYR A 151 6.28 -12.33 -14.63
CA TYR A 151 5.03 -13.01 -14.96
C TYR A 151 4.50 -13.85 -13.78
N ARG A 152 5.37 -14.61 -13.11
CA ARG A 152 4.99 -15.36 -11.89
C ARG A 152 4.52 -14.46 -10.75
N ALA A 153 5.06 -13.25 -10.64
CA ALA A 153 4.70 -12.33 -9.57
C ALA A 153 3.40 -11.55 -9.82
N PHE A 154 3.06 -11.26 -11.09
CA PHE A 154 1.95 -10.36 -11.43
C PHE A 154 0.82 -11.01 -12.24
N VAL A 155 1.05 -12.14 -12.90
CA VAL A 155 0.03 -12.83 -13.72
C VAL A 155 -0.61 -14.01 -12.98
N TYR A 156 0.09 -14.60 -12.02
CA TYR A 156 -0.46 -15.64 -11.15
C TYR A 156 -1.23 -15.02 -9.97
N PRO A 157 -2.16 -15.76 -9.32
CA PRO A 157 -3.05 -15.24 -8.26
C PRO A 157 -2.35 -14.92 -6.94
N ARG A 158 -1.04 -14.64 -6.95
CA ARG A 158 -0.24 -14.29 -5.78
C ARG A 158 -0.01 -12.79 -5.74
N VAL A 159 -0.10 -12.23 -4.54
CA VAL A 159 0.26 -10.82 -4.33
C VAL A 159 1.78 -10.68 -4.45
N PRO A 160 2.27 -9.79 -5.32
CA PRO A 160 3.69 -9.57 -5.50
C PRO A 160 4.31 -8.96 -4.24
N ARG A 161 5.60 -9.20 -4.04
CA ARG A 161 6.35 -8.49 -3.01
C ARG A 161 6.53 -7.04 -3.43
N PHE A 162 6.55 -6.13 -2.45
CA PHE A 162 6.77 -4.72 -2.72
C PHE A 162 8.12 -4.46 -3.41
N SER A 163 9.15 -5.24 -3.05
CA SER A 163 10.47 -5.22 -3.70
C SER A 163 10.43 -5.59 -5.18
N THR A 164 9.57 -6.54 -5.56
CA THR A 164 9.37 -6.91 -6.96
C THR A 164 8.71 -5.78 -7.73
N ALA A 165 7.70 -5.12 -7.14
CA ALA A 165 7.06 -3.95 -7.74
C ALA A 165 8.03 -2.76 -7.87
N LEU A 166 8.84 -2.49 -6.85
CA LEU A 166 9.91 -1.48 -6.89
C LEU A 166 10.88 -1.74 -8.05
N THR A 167 11.37 -2.97 -8.19
CA THR A 167 12.32 -3.35 -9.24
C THR A 167 11.71 -3.20 -10.63
N LEU A 168 10.43 -3.59 -10.79
CA LEU A 168 9.73 -3.45 -12.05
C LEU A 168 9.52 -1.98 -12.43
N LEU A 169 9.07 -1.14 -11.49
CA LEU A 169 8.88 0.29 -11.76
C LEU A 169 10.22 0.95 -12.12
N ASP A 170 11.28 0.64 -11.40
CA ASP A 170 12.62 1.16 -11.69
C ASP A 170 13.06 0.86 -13.13
N ALA A 171 12.84 -0.38 -13.59
CA ALA A 171 13.14 -0.80 -14.96
C ALA A 171 12.35 -0.03 -16.03
N LEU A 172 11.13 0.38 -15.67
CA LEU A 172 10.23 1.17 -16.51
C LEU A 172 10.52 2.67 -16.43
N GLY A 173 11.52 3.10 -15.65
CA GLY A 173 11.79 4.52 -15.40
C GLY A 173 10.74 5.19 -14.52
N LEU A 174 10.06 4.42 -13.67
CA LEU A 174 9.03 4.87 -12.74
C LEU A 174 9.50 4.71 -11.29
N SER A 175 8.89 5.44 -10.37
CA SER A 175 9.15 5.34 -8.93
C SER A 175 7.86 5.43 -8.12
N PHE A 176 7.83 4.78 -6.96
CA PHE A 176 6.80 5.04 -5.98
C PHE A 176 7.03 6.39 -5.31
N SER A 177 5.93 7.10 -5.09
CA SER A 177 5.85 8.28 -4.23
C SER A 177 4.70 8.07 -3.23
N ILE A 178 4.68 8.89 -2.19
CA ILE A 178 3.58 8.88 -1.21
C ILE A 178 2.89 10.24 -1.16
N ARG A 179 1.58 10.19 -0.94
CA ARG A 179 0.74 11.37 -0.73
C ARG A 179 0.00 11.23 0.59
N ARG A 180 -0.13 12.33 1.32
CA ARG A 180 -0.92 12.37 2.55
C ARG A 180 -2.40 12.34 2.20
N VAL A 181 -3.16 11.49 2.87
CA VAL A 181 -4.62 11.44 2.78
C VAL A 181 -5.18 12.06 4.04
N PRO A 182 -6.12 13.01 3.92
CA PRO A 182 -6.81 13.54 5.08
C PRO A 182 -7.54 12.43 5.84
N ARG A 183 -7.30 12.33 7.16
CA ARG A 183 -7.77 11.23 8.01
C ARG A 183 -9.29 11.07 8.07
N TYR A 184 -10.06 12.09 7.68
CA TYR A 184 -11.52 12.02 7.63
C TYR A 184 -12.07 11.06 6.56
N LYS A 185 -11.26 10.67 5.56
CA LYS A 185 -11.67 9.69 4.53
C LYS A 185 -11.43 8.22 4.91
N LEU A 186 -10.80 7.95 6.07
CA LEU A 186 -10.54 6.58 6.53
C LEU A 186 -11.72 5.98 7.33
N SER A 187 -12.74 6.78 7.64
CA SER A 187 -13.89 6.39 8.47
C SER A 187 -15.07 5.94 7.61
N THR A 188 -15.03 4.72 7.06
CA THR A 188 -16.26 4.04 6.58
C THR A 188 -16.37 2.56 6.95
N ARG A 189 -15.50 2.04 7.81
CA ARG A 189 -15.79 0.77 8.51
C ARG A 189 -15.73 0.97 10.01
N SER A 190 -16.84 1.49 10.52
CA SER A 190 -17.20 1.37 11.93
C SER A 190 -17.12 -0.09 12.37
N PRO A 191 -16.41 -0.41 13.47
CA PRO A 191 -16.61 -1.66 14.18
C PRO A 191 -18.01 -1.60 14.81
N ARG A 192 -18.93 -2.44 14.34
CA ARG A 192 -20.21 -2.61 15.03
C ARG A 192 -19.93 -2.94 16.49
N SER A 193 -20.48 -2.11 17.36
CA SER A 193 -20.36 -2.14 18.82
C SER A 193 -20.71 -3.50 19.43
N PRO A 194 -20.12 -3.84 20.59
CA PRO A 194 -20.62 -4.90 21.45
C PRO A 194 -21.95 -4.44 22.08
N LEU A 195 -23.02 -5.19 21.84
CA LEU A 195 -24.27 -5.01 22.55
C LEU A 195 -24.08 -5.58 23.96
N ALA A 196 -23.93 -4.69 24.94
CA ALA A 196 -23.97 -5.03 26.34
C ALA A 196 -25.43 -5.32 26.76
N THR A 197 -25.60 -6.47 27.41
CA THR A 197 -26.35 -6.64 28.66
C THR A 197 -27.85 -6.29 28.68
N ALA A 198 -28.68 -7.32 28.77
CA ALA A 198 -29.92 -7.27 29.56
C ALA A 198 -29.80 -8.24 30.73
N ILE A 199 -29.60 -7.66 31.92
CA ILE A 199 -29.78 -8.29 33.23
C ILE A 199 -31.28 -8.53 33.41
N GLY A 200 -31.64 -9.74 33.82
CA GLY A 200 -32.97 -10.09 34.31
C GLY A 200 -32.85 -11.08 35.46
N ALA A 201 -32.66 -10.55 36.67
CA ALA A 201 -32.86 -11.27 37.92
C ALA A 201 -34.19 -10.81 38.52
N GLN A 202 -35.13 -11.74 38.74
CA GLN A 202 -36.19 -11.73 39.77
C GLN A 202 -36.90 -13.11 39.70
N THR A 203 -36.62 -14.00 40.66
CA THR A 203 -37.51 -14.39 41.78
C THR A 203 -38.89 -14.91 41.34
N GLY A 204 -39.08 -16.23 41.48
CA GLY A 204 -40.33 -16.93 41.20
C GLY A 204 -40.29 -18.33 41.78
N ASP A 205 -40.40 -18.39 43.10
CA ASP A 205 -40.68 -19.53 43.95
C ASP A 205 -41.87 -20.40 43.45
N LYS A 206 -41.89 -21.67 43.90
CA LYS A 206 -42.93 -22.73 43.79
C LYS A 206 -42.73 -23.84 42.74
N ASN A 207 -42.14 -24.95 43.19
CA ASN A 207 -42.76 -26.29 43.19
C ASN A 207 -41.71 -27.41 43.37
N ARG A 208 -41.57 -27.90 44.61
CA ARG A 208 -41.08 -29.25 44.90
C ARG A 208 -42.16 -29.99 45.68
N PRO A 209 -42.77 -31.04 45.12
CA PRO A 209 -43.45 -32.05 45.91
C PRO A 209 -42.43 -33.05 46.47
N LEU A 210 -42.65 -33.38 47.73
CA LEU A 210 -42.03 -34.47 48.48
C LEU A 210 -42.28 -35.82 47.80
N ALA A 211 -41.26 -36.66 47.74
CA ALA A 211 -41.42 -38.10 47.71
C ALA A 211 -40.49 -38.71 48.78
N ILE A 212 -41.11 -38.98 49.92
CA ILE A 212 -40.65 -39.84 51.00
C ILE A 212 -40.87 -41.28 50.51
N GLY A 213 -39.92 -42.18 50.74
CA GLY A 213 -40.21 -43.60 50.55
C GLY A 213 -39.01 -44.54 50.61
N ARG A 214 -38.61 -44.86 51.85
CA ARG A 214 -38.02 -46.10 52.37
C ARG A 214 -37.06 -46.92 51.50
#